data_AF-B5IIF8-F1
#
_entry.id   AF-B5IIF8-F1
#
_cell.length_a   1.000
_cell.length_b   1.000
_cell.length_c   1.000
_cell.angle_alpha   90.00
_cell.angle_beta   90.00
_cell.angle_gamma   90.00
#
_symmetry.space_group_name_H-M   'P 1'
#
loop_
_entity.id
_entity.type
_entity.pdbx_description
1 polymer ?
#
loop_
_entity_poly.entity_id
_entity_poly.type
_entity_poly.pdbx_seq_one_letter_code
_entity_poly.pdbx_strand_id
1 'polypeptide(L)' 'MVFQLARQAMYAYMERCPMGPDPCGVVLQAGRGRVVFELPVLLPDEQFIPIDLIRGRTPRGGSARVRWARPS' A
#
# COMPACT_ATOMS: atom_id res chain seq x y z
N MET A 1 8.20 10.37 3.89
CA MET A 1 8.60 10.19 2.48
C MET A 1 7.89 9.00 1.82
N VAL A 2 7.90 7.82 2.44
CA VAL A 2 7.21 6.58 1.98
C VAL A 2 5.75 6.79 1.54
N PHE A 3 4.89 7.35 2.40
CA PHE A 3 3.48 7.61 2.06
C PHE A 3 3.29 8.65 0.94
N GLN A 4 4.27 9.52 0.69
CA GLN A 4 4.19 10.48 -0.40
C GLN A 4 4.42 9.79 -1.75
N LEU A 5 5.41 8.90 -1.85
CA LEU A 5 5.65 8.07 -3.03
C LEU A 5 4.45 7.14 -3.32
N ALA A 6 3.87 6.56 -2.27
CA ALA A 6 2.68 5.71 -2.41
C ALA A 6 1.48 6.49 -2.97
N ARG A 7 1.24 7.70 -2.44
CA ARG A 7 0.20 8.59 -2.96
C ARG A 7 0.47 8.97 -4.41
N GLN A 8 1.72 9.28 -4.78
CA GLN A 8 2.07 9.60 -6.17
C GLN A 8 1.78 8.44 -7.13
N ALA A 9 2.16 7.21 -6.77
CA ALA A 9 1.84 6.03 -7.57
C ALA A 9 0.33 5.80 -7.72
N MET A 10 -0.43 6.03 -6.64
CA MET A 10 -1.88 5.92 -6.64
C MET A 10 -2.55 7.00 -7.52
N TYR A 11 -2.13 8.26 -7.39
CA TYR A 11 -2.63 9.35 -8.24
C TYR A 11 -2.36 9.09 -9.72
N ALA A 12 -1.15 8.67 -10.07
CA ALA A 12 -0.80 8.34 -11.45
C ALA A 12 -1.66 7.20 -12.03
N TYR A 13 -2.08 6.24 -11.18
CA TYR A 13 -3.02 5.20 -11.59
C TYR A 13 -4.43 5.76 -11.81
N MET A 14 -4.93 6.58 -10.88
CA MET A 14 -6.28 7.18 -11.00
C MET A 14 -6.40 8.10 -12.22
N GLU A 15 -5.36 8.85 -12.56
CA GLU A 15 -5.33 9.70 -13.75
C GLU A 15 -5.39 8.88 -15.05
N ARG A 16 -4.75 7.71 -15.08
CA ARG A 16 -4.72 6.83 -16.25
C ARG A 16 -5.98 5.97 -16.38
N CYS A 17 -6.55 5.55 -15.25
CA CYS A 17 -7.65 4.60 -15.18
C CYS A 17 -8.73 5.09 -14.19
N PRO A 18 -9.53 6.10 -14.55
CA PRO A 18 -10.55 6.67 -13.65
C PRO A 18 -11.67 5.69 -13.27
N MET A 19 -11.91 4.65 -14.09
CA MET A 19 -12.82 3.53 -13.79
C MET A 19 -12.08 2.19 -13.65
N GLY A 20 -10.82 2.23 -13.26
CA GLY A 20 -10.03 1.03 -13.00
C GLY A 20 -10.52 0.24 -11.78
N PRO A 21 -10.11 -1.04 -11.65
CA PRO A 21 -10.39 -1.83 -10.45
C PRO A 21 -9.87 -1.16 -9.17
N ASP A 22 -10.56 -1.38 -8.04
CA ASP A 22 -10.14 -0.79 -6.76
C ASP A 22 -8.82 -1.44 -6.30
N PRO A 23 -7.75 -0.67 -6.12
CA PRO A 23 -6.47 -1.22 -5.74
C PRO A 23 -6.42 -1.57 -4.24
N CYS A 24 -5.80 -2.70 -3.94
CA CYS A 24 -5.54 -3.14 -2.57
C CYS A 24 -4.46 -2.28 -1.88
N GLY A 25 -3.49 -1.77 -2.65
CA GLY A 25 -2.46 -0.88 -2.13
C GLY A 25 -1.35 -0.58 -3.12
N VAL A 26 -0.20 -0.19 -2.59
CA VAL A 26 1.01 0.13 -3.37
C VAL A 26 2.20 -0.62 -2.80
N VAL A 27 2.99 -1.26 -3.66
CA VAL A 27 4.32 -1.75 -3.31
C VAL A 27 5.36 -0.69 -3.68
N LEU A 28 6.25 -0.37 -2.75
CA LEU A 28 7.41 0.47 -2.99
C LEU A 28 8.68 -0.37 -3.08
N GLN A 29 9.53 -0.04 -4.03
CA GLN A 29 10.86 -0.61 -4.20
C GLN A 29 11.81 0.47 -4.72
N ALA A 30 12.93 0.72 -4.02
CA ALA A 30 13.96 1.67 -4.44
C ALA A 30 13.42 3.05 -4.92
N GLY A 31 12.41 3.58 -4.24
CA GLY A 31 11.79 4.88 -4.57
C GLY A 31 10.75 4.84 -5.69
N ARG A 32 10.48 3.68 -6.29
CA ARG A 32 9.39 3.48 -7.27
C ARG A 32 8.19 2.83 -6.61
N GLY A 33 6.99 3.25 -7.00
CA GLY A 33 5.74 2.69 -6.50
C GLY A 33 4.94 1.99 -7.60
N ARG A 34 4.41 0.82 -7.28
CA ARG A 34 3.52 0.03 -8.13
C ARG A 34 2.19 -0.20 -7.42
N VAL A 35 1.10 0.08 -8.12
CA VAL A 35 -0.25 -0.25 -7.64
C VAL A 35 -0.48 -1.76 -7.76
N VAL A 36 -1.05 -2.35 -6.71
CA VAL A 36 -1.41 -3.77 -6.65
C VAL A 36 -2.89 -3.91 -6.30
N PHE A 37 -3.52 -4.93 -6.89
CA PHE A 37 -4.97 -5.20 -6.76
C PHE A 37 -5.25 -6.38 -5.83
N GLU A 38 -4.21 -7.15 -5.49
CA GLU A 38 -4.26 -8.27 -4.56
C GLU A 38 -3.08 -8.17 -3.58
N LEU A 39 -3.10 -8.97 -2.51
CA LEU A 39 -2.03 -8.98 -1.50
C LEU A 39 -0.74 -9.56 -2.12
N PRO A 40 0.34 -8.76 -2.26
CA PRO A 40 1.55 -9.19 -2.93
C PRO A 40 2.43 -10.02 -1.99
N VAL A 41 3.17 -10.98 -2.56
CA VAL A 41 4.35 -11.56 -1.90
C VAL A 41 5.49 -10.57 -2.07
N LEU A 42 6.10 -10.16 -0.96
CA LEU A 42 7.13 -9.12 -0.96
C LEU A 42 8.53 -9.72 -1.01
N LEU A 43 9.38 -9.11 -1.83
CA LEU A 43 10.83 -9.25 -1.72
C LEU A 43 11.35 -8.53 -0.46
N PRO A 44 12.58 -8.84 0.01
CA PRO A 44 13.16 -8.21 1.20
C PRO A 44 13.25 -6.67 1.12
N ASP A 45 13.45 -6.13 -0.08
CA ASP A 45 13.57 -4.68 -0.34
C ASP A 45 12.24 -4.01 -0.71
N GLU A 46 11.15 -4.79 -0.74
CA GLU A 46 9.83 -4.30 -1.08
C GLU A 46 9.01 -3.96 0.16
N GLN A 47 8.27 -2.86 0.08
CA GLN A 47 7.38 -2.44 1.14
C GLN A 47 5.95 -2.29 0.61
N PHE A 48 5.02 -3.11 1.12
CA PHE A 48 3.60 -2.95 0.85
C PHE A 48 2.98 -1.86 1.73
N ILE A 49 2.14 -1.02 1.11
CA ILE A 49 1.40 0.04 1.75
C ILE A 49 -0.08 -0.14 1.40
N PRO A 50 -0.91 -0.56 2.37
CA PRO A 50 -2.36 -0.69 2.20
C PRO A 50 -3.02 0.60 1.74
N ILE A 51 -4.06 0.47 0.90
CA ILE A 51 -4.81 1.61 0.36
C ILE A 51 -5.42 2.49 1.45
N ASP A 52 -5.85 1.92 2.58
CA ASP A 52 -6.43 2.66 3.70
C ASP A 52 -5.44 3.67 4.29
N LEU A 53 -4.17 3.29 4.39
CA LEU A 53 -3.10 4.17 4.86
C LEU A 53 -2.75 5.25 3.84
N ILE A 54 -2.87 4.97 2.55
CA ILE A 54 -2.63 5.95 1.46
C ILE A 54 -3.74 6.99 1.44
N ARG A 55 -5.00 6.56 1.61
CA ARG A 55 -6.19 7.42 1.63
C ARG A 55 -6.34 8.24 2.93
N GLY A 56 -5.44 8.04 3.90
CA GLY A 56 -5.50 8.74 5.18
C GLY A 56 -6.73 8.35 6.02
N ARG A 57 -7.37 7.22 5.72
CA ARG A 57 -8.39 6.65 6.59
C ARG A 57 -7.67 5.99 7.75
N THR A 58 -7.61 6.68 8.89
CA THR A 58 -7.29 5.99 10.15
C THR A 58 -8.34 4.91 10.33
N PRO A 59 -7.98 3.61 10.46
CA PRO A 59 -8.97 2.59 10.75
C PRO A 59 -9.54 2.88 12.14
N ARG A 60 -10.67 3.59 12.18
CA ARG A 60 -11.45 3.81 13.38
C ARG A 60 -12.06 2.47 13.78
N GLY A 61 -11.32 1.70 14.58
CA GLY A 61 -11.80 0.48 15.21
C GLY A 61 -11.37 -0.81 14.51
N GLY A 62 -10.08 -1.14 14.61
CA GLY A 62 -9.61 -2.46 14.20
C GLY A 62 -8.12 -2.57 14.43
N SER A 63 -7.76 -3.09 15.60
CA SER A 63 -6.38 -3.41 15.94
C SER A 63 -5.85 -4.53 15.01
N ALA A 64 -5.42 -4.16 13.81
CA ALA A 64 -4.41 -4.91 13.08
C ALA A 64 -3.03 -4.37 13.52
N ARG A 65 -2.77 -4.42 14.84
CA ARG A 65 -1.38 -4.60 15.27
C ARG A 65 -0.95 -5.86 14.56
N VAL A 66 -0.10 -5.73 13.55
CA VAL A 66 0.76 -6.82 13.07
C VAL A 66 1.34 -7.45 14.34
N ARG A 67 0.75 -8.57 14.75
CA ARG A 67 1.28 -9.39 15.82
C ARG A 67 2.47 -10.08 15.19
N TRP A 68 3.64 -9.46 15.31
CA TRP A 68 4.90 -10.16 15.17
C TRP A 68 4.85 -11.33 16.16
N ALA A 69 4.60 -12.53 15.65
CA ALA A 69 4.68 -13.73 16.46
C ALA A 69 6.11 -13.81 16.99
N ARG A 70 6.26 -13.60 18.29
CA ARG A 70 7.55 -13.79 18.98
C ARG A 70 7.79 -15.30 19.01
N PRO A 71 8.90 -15.81 18.46
CA PRO A 71 9.23 -17.22 18.63
C PRO A 71 9.48 -17.47 20.12
N SER A 72 8.90 -18.56 20.64
CA SER A 72 9.21 -19.10 21.98
C SER A 72 10.36 -20.08 21.86
#